data_AF-A0A2V7WVV4-F1
#
_entry.id   AF-A0A2V7WVV4-F1
#
_cell.length_a   1.000
_cell.length_b   1.000
_cell.length_c   1.000
_cell.angle_alpha   90.00
_cell.angle_beta   90.00
_cell.angle_gamma   90.00
#
_symmetry.space_group_name_H-M   'P 1'
#
loop_
_entity.id
_entity.type
_entity.pdbx_description
1 polymer ?
#
loop_
_entity_poly.entity_id
_entity_poly.type
_entity_poly.pdbx_seq_one_letter_code
_entity_poly.pdbx_strand_id
1 'polypeptide(L)'
;MGPMDSLLIITGTMGAGKTSALGEASDILALKGITHAAIDLDSLGLALLPCGASSNRAMYRNLQSVCENYSSLGVTRLLLARA
;
A
#
# COMPACT_ATOMS: atom_id res chain seq x y z
N MET A 1 -4.12 -11.72 15.65
CA MET A 1 -3.30 -11.37 14.48
C MET A 1 -2.21 -12.42 14.35
N GLY A 2 -2.15 -13.14 13.24
CA GLY A 2 -0.84 -13.67 12.82
C GLY A 2 0.05 -12.46 12.48
N PRO A 3 1.37 -12.51 12.74
CA PRO A 3 2.26 -11.42 12.35
C PRO A 3 2.16 -11.16 10.84
N MET A 4 2.37 -9.91 10.40
CA MET A 4 2.68 -9.69 8.98
C MET A 4 3.98 -10.42 8.69
N ASP A 5 3.94 -11.39 7.77
CA ASP A 5 5.09 -12.24 7.49
C ASP A 5 6.10 -11.51 6.60
N SER A 6 5.66 -10.55 5.78
CA SER A 6 6.54 -9.82 4.87
C SER A 6 5.95 -8.49 4.40
N LEU A 7 6.81 -7.48 4.33
CA LEU A 7 6.51 -6.15 3.84
C LEU A 7 7.56 -5.72 2.81
N LEU A 8 7.13 -5.30 1.62
CA LEU A 8 7.98 -4.66 0.62
C LEU A 8 7.56 -3.19 0.46
N ILE A 9 8.50 -2.27 0.60
CA ILE A 9 8.29 -0.83 0.36
C ILE A 9 9.08 -0.43 -0.89
N ILE A 10 8.36 0.06 -1.90
CA ILE A 10 8.88 0.60 -3.15
C ILE A 10 8.86 2.13 -3.04
N THR A 11 10.03 2.74 -2.95
CA THR A 11 10.18 4.19 -2.82
C THR A 11 11.22 4.73 -3.80
N GLY A 12 11.19 6.05 -4.00
CA GLY A 12 11.96 6.75 -5.02
C GLY A 12 11.27 8.04 -5.42
N THR A 13 11.95 8.87 -6.21
CA THR A 13 11.44 10.16 -6.66
C THR A 13 10.18 10.03 -7.52
N MET A 14 9.43 11.14 -7.66
CA MET A 14 8.29 11.22 -8.56
C MET A 14 8.72 10.84 -9.99
N GLY A 15 7.92 10.02 -10.68
CA GLY A 15 8.24 9.54 -12.02
C GLY A 15 9.22 8.36 -12.11
N ALA A 16 9.80 7.89 -10.98
CA ALA A 16 10.74 6.75 -10.98
C ALA A 16 10.11 5.37 -11.27
N GLY A 17 8.81 5.30 -11.58
CA GLY A 17 8.13 4.04 -11.95
C GLY A 17 7.63 3.18 -10.79
N LYS A 18 7.49 3.74 -9.56
CA LYS A 18 7.06 2.96 -8.37
C LYS A 18 5.71 2.28 -8.52
N THR A 19 4.69 2.99 -9.00
CA THR A 19 3.34 2.43 -9.20
C THR A 19 3.34 1.34 -10.27
N SER A 20 4.15 1.50 -11.33
CA SER A 20 4.37 0.44 -12.33
C SER A 20 5.05 -0.77 -11.70
N ALA A 21 6.15 -0.58 -10.96
CA ALA A 21 6.85 -1.67 -10.28
C ALA A 21 5.96 -2.39 -9.24
N LEU A 22 5.08 -1.66 -8.55
CA LEU A 22 4.08 -2.22 -7.64
C LEU A 22 3.10 -3.15 -8.38
N GLY A 23 2.56 -2.70 -9.52
CA GLY A 23 1.68 -3.50 -10.36
C GLY A 23 2.35 -4.77 -10.88
N GLU A 24 3.55 -4.64 -11.45
CA GLU A 24 4.31 -5.79 -11.95
C GLU A 24 4.67 -6.79 -10.84
N ALA A 25 5.07 -6.30 -9.66
CA ALA A 25 5.34 -7.17 -8.52
C ALA A 25 4.06 -7.90 -8.04
N SER A 26 2.91 -7.21 -8.05
CA SER A 26 1.60 -7.79 -7.75
C SER A 26 1.25 -8.90 -8.74
N ASP A 27 1.42 -8.65 -10.04
CA ASP A 27 1.13 -9.62 -11.10
C ASP A 27 2.02 -10.86 -10.98
N ILE A 28 3.31 -10.71 -10.71
CA ILE A 28 4.23 -11.83 -10.49
C ILE A 28 3.78 -12.71 -9.30
N LEU A 29 3.34 -12.10 -8.21
CA LEU A 29 2.86 -12.84 -7.03
C LEU A 29 1.52 -13.53 -7.31
N ALA A 30 0.61 -12.86 -8.03
CA ALA A 30 -0.67 -13.42 -8.43
C ALA A 30 -0.50 -14.64 -9.36
N LEU A 31 0.40 -14.55 -10.35
CA LEU A 31 0.76 -15.66 -11.24
C LEU A 31 1.31 -16.88 -10.48
N LYS A 32 1.91 -16.67 -9.31
CA LYS A 32 2.44 -17.72 -8.43
C LYS A 32 1.44 -18.20 -7.37
N GLY A 33 0.21 -17.67 -7.37
CA GLY A 33 -0.80 -18.01 -6.37
C GLY A 33 -0.46 -17.54 -4.95
N ILE A 34 0.39 -16.52 -4.81
CA ILE A 34 0.77 -15.98 -3.50
C ILE A 34 -0.22 -14.89 -3.11
N THR A 35 -1.00 -15.13 -2.05
CA THR A 35 -1.90 -14.11 -1.49
C THR A 35 -1.12 -12.92 -0.95
N HIS A 36 -1.48 -11.71 -1.40
CA HIS A 36 -0.85 -10.46 -1.01
C HIS A 36 -1.82 -9.30 -1.21
N ALA A 37 -1.46 -8.11 -0.71
CA ALA A 37 -2.09 -6.86 -1.10
C ALA A 37 -1.04 -5.86 -1.60
N ALA A 38 -1.33 -5.23 -2.73
CA ALA A 38 -0.53 -4.16 -3.31
C ALA A 38 -1.26 -2.82 -3.11
N ILE A 39 -0.58 -1.86 -2.48
CA ILE A 39 -1.17 -0.59 -2.04
C ILE A 39 -0.32 0.57 -2.58
N ASP A 40 -0.91 1.39 -3.43
CA ASP A 40 -0.36 2.71 -3.76
C ASP A 40 -0.73 3.68 -2.63
N LEU A 41 0.26 4.05 -1.82
CA LEU A 41 0.02 4.79 -0.58
C LEU A 41 -0.37 6.25 -0.85
N ASP A 42 0.16 6.85 -1.91
CA ASP A 42 -0.13 8.25 -2.25
C ASP A 42 -1.61 8.41 -2.62
N SER A 43 -2.20 7.38 -3.24
CA SER A 43 -3.64 7.31 -3.53
C SER A 43 -4.52 7.35 -2.27
N LEU A 44 -4.03 6.89 -1.11
CA LEU A 44 -4.77 6.94 0.16
C LEU A 44 -4.81 8.34 0.79
N GLY A 45 -3.96 9.26 0.33
CA GLY A 45 -3.91 10.66 0.76
C GLY A 45 -4.54 11.65 -0.23
N LEU A 46 -4.98 11.16 -1.40
CA LEU A 46 -5.48 11.97 -2.50
C LEU A 46 -6.90 12.48 -2.21
N ALA A 47 -6.98 13.58 -1.45
CA ALA A 47 -8.24 14.19 -1.05
C ALA A 47 -8.17 15.72 -1.07
N LEU A 48 -9.30 16.36 -1.37
CA LEU A 48 -9.51 17.77 -1.06
C LEU A 48 -9.84 17.90 0.43
N LEU A 49 -8.98 18.58 1.19
CA LEU A 49 -9.14 18.73 2.64
C LEU A 49 -9.34 20.20 3.03
N PRO A 50 -9.99 20.48 4.16
CA PRO A 50 -10.04 21.83 4.72
C PRO A 50 -8.64 22.40 4.99
N CYS A 51 -8.53 23.74 4.99
CA CYS A 51 -7.28 24.42 5.31
C CYS A 51 -6.73 23.99 6.68
N GLY A 52 -5.43 23.70 6.76
CA GLY A 52 -4.77 23.24 7.98
C GLY A 52 -4.89 21.74 8.28
N ALA A 53 -5.71 21.00 7.52
CA ALA A 53 -5.76 19.55 7.63
C ALA A 53 -4.52 18.89 6.98
N SER A 54 -4.04 17.79 7.56
CA SER A 54 -2.87 17.07 7.08
C SER A 54 -3.26 15.86 6.22
N SER A 55 -2.96 15.91 4.92
CA SER A 55 -3.13 14.77 4.01
C SER A 55 -2.32 13.55 4.46
N ASN A 56 -1.07 13.73 4.91
CA ASN A 56 -0.24 12.65 5.46
C ASN A 56 -0.90 11.94 6.65
N ARG A 57 -1.53 12.69 7.57
CA ARG A 57 -2.24 12.09 8.71
C ARG A 57 -3.43 11.24 8.25
N ALA A 58 -4.22 11.73 7.29
CA ALA A 58 -5.35 11.00 6.73
C ALA A 58 -4.87 9.73 6.01
N MET A 59 -3.85 9.86 5.16
CA MET A 59 -3.24 8.76 4.42
C MET A 59 -2.74 7.64 5.33
N TYR A 60 -2.01 7.92 6.41
CA TYR A 60 -1.55 6.87 7.34
C TYR A 60 -2.69 6.22 8.13
N ARG A 61 -3.73 6.97 8.49
CA ARG A 61 -4.94 6.39 9.10
C ARG A 61 -5.68 5.48 8.12
N ASN A 62 -5.81 5.90 6.87
CA ASN A 62 -6.40 5.09 5.81
C ASN A 62 -5.57 3.82 5.58
N LEU A 63 -4.23 3.93 5.56
CA LEU A 63 -3.34 2.78 5.45
C LEU A 63 -3.57 1.78 6.60
N GLN A 64 -3.69 2.26 7.84
CA GLN A 64 -4.00 1.39 8.98
C GLN A 64 -5.30 0.61 8.75
N SER A 65 -6.39 1.28 8.39
CA SER A 65 -7.67 0.62 8.12
C SER A 65 -7.59 -0.38 6.96
N VAL A 66 -6.86 -0.05 5.90
CA VAL A 66 -6.65 -0.95 4.76
C VAL A 66 -5.86 -2.19 5.18
N CYS A 67 -4.79 -2.03 5.97
CA CYS A 67 -4.02 -3.15 6.53
C CYS A 67 -4.89 -4.06 7.41
N GLU A 68 -5.74 -3.49 8.26
CA GLU A 68 -6.67 -4.25 9.12
C GLU A 68 -7.70 -5.04 8.28
N ASN A 69 -8.27 -4.41 7.25
CA ASN A 69 -9.19 -5.07 6.32
C ASN A 69 -8.53 -6.27 5.62
N TYR A 70 -7.34 -6.09 5.05
CA TYR A 70 -6.64 -7.19 4.38
C TYR A 70 -6.20 -8.29 5.36
N SER A 71 -5.74 -7.90 6.55
CA SER A 71 -5.39 -8.87 7.60
C SER A 71 -6.60 -9.71 8.02
N SER A 72 -7.80 -9.13 8.11
CA SER A 72 -9.03 -9.88 8.41
C SER A 72 -9.41 -10.90 7.32
N LEU A 73 -8.89 -10.73 6.10
CA LEU A 73 -9.05 -11.65 4.98
C LEU A 73 -7.89 -12.67 4.87
N GLY A 74 -6.98 -12.69 5.85
CA GLY A 74 -5.85 -13.61 5.88
C GLY A 74 -4.63 -13.16 5.05
N VAL A 75 -4.59 -11.91 4.58
CA VAL A 75 -3.41 -11.37 3.90
C VAL A 75 -2.30 -11.11 4.91
N THR A 76 -1.15 -11.77 4.74
CA THR A 76 0.05 -11.57 5.59
C THR A 76 1.22 -10.92 4.84
N ARG A 77 1.05 -10.59 3.55
CA ARG A 77 2.06 -10.03 2.66
C ARG A 77 1.58 -8.71 2.05
N LEU A 78 2.33 -7.63 2.26
CA LEU A 78 2.00 -6.30 1.73
C LEU A 78 3.11 -5.74 0.84
N LEU A 79 2.70 -5.09 -0.24
CA LEU A 79 3.55 -4.29 -1.11
C LEU A 79 3.03 -2.85 -1.06
N LEU A 80 3.91 -1.89 -0.80
CA LEU A 80 3.58 -0.47 -0.71
C LEU A 80 4.40 0.33 -1.72
N ALA A 81 3.76 1.23 -2.48
CA ALA A 81 4.46 2.26 -3.24
C ALA A 81 4.27 3.64 -2.58
N ARG A 82 5.36 4.39 -2.41
CA ARG A 82 5.35 5.75 -1.86
C ARG A 82 6.42 6.66 -2.47
N ALA A 83 6.04 7.88 -2.85
CA ALA A 83 6.97 8.93 -3.30
C ALA A 83 7.70 9.66 -2.16
#